data_AF-A0A377DH59-F1
#
_entry.id   AF-A0A377DH59-F1
#
_cell.length_a   1.000
_cell.length_b   1.000
_cell.length_c   1.000
_cell.angle_alpha   90.00
_cell.angle_beta   90.00
_cell.angle_gamma   90.00
#
_symmetry.space_group_name_H-M   'P 1'
#
loop_
_entity.id
_entity.type
_entity.pdbx_description
1 polymer ?
#
loop_
_entity_poly.entity_id
_entity_poly.type
_entity_poly.pdbx_seq_one_letter_code
_entity_poly.pdbx_strand_id
1 'polypeptide(L)'
;MAALGNDPRLAAMLVSAKNDDEAATAAKIAAILEEPPRMGNSDLGVAFSRNQPAWQQRSQQLLKRLNVRGGEADSSLIAPLLAGAYADRIARRRGQDGRYQLANGMGAMLDADDALSRHEWLIAPLLLQGSASPDARILLALPVDIDELVQRCPQLVQQSDTVEWDDAQGTLKAWRRLQIGQLTVKVQPLAKPSEDELHQAMLNGIRDKGLSVLNWTAEAEQLRLRLLCAAKWLPEYDWPAVDDESLLATLETWLLPHMSGVHSLRGLKSLDIYQALRGLLDWGMQQRLDSELPAHYTVPTGSRIAIRYHEDNLPALAVRCRRCLVRPPIRRSPRGACRWCWSCFPLPKGHYKSHEI
;
A
#
# COMPACT_ATOMS: atom_id res chain seq x y z
N MET A 1 -8.84 35.58 3.43
CA MET A 1 -9.72 34.58 4.08
C MET A 1 -10.16 35.01 5.48
N ALA A 2 -9.26 35.21 6.45
CA ALA A 2 -9.63 35.55 7.85
C ALA A 2 -10.51 36.82 7.99
N ALA A 3 -10.32 37.83 7.13
CA ALA A 3 -11.11 39.07 7.14
C ALA A 3 -12.62 38.89 6.84
N LEU A 4 -13.02 37.76 6.22
CA LEU A 4 -14.43 37.52 5.87
C LEU A 4 -15.27 37.04 7.07
N GLY A 5 -14.63 36.42 8.08
CA GLY A 5 -15.30 35.88 9.26
C GLY A 5 -16.32 34.76 8.98
N ASN A 6 -16.14 34.02 7.88
CA ASN A 6 -16.98 32.89 7.48
C ASN A 6 -16.30 31.55 7.80
N ASP A 7 -17.02 30.44 7.59
CA ASP A 7 -16.42 29.11 7.52
C ASP A 7 -15.18 29.12 6.59
N PRO A 8 -14.04 28.52 6.98
CA PRO A 8 -12.81 28.58 6.21
C PRO A 8 -12.92 28.10 4.76
N ARG A 9 -13.76 27.08 4.48
CA ARG A 9 -13.93 26.56 3.12
C ARG A 9 -14.73 27.52 2.25
N LEU A 10 -15.80 28.09 2.80
CA LEU A 10 -16.59 29.12 2.12
C LEU A 10 -15.76 30.38 1.86
N ALA A 11 -14.93 30.78 2.83
CA ALA A 11 -14.01 31.89 2.68
C ALA A 11 -12.95 31.62 1.60
N ALA A 12 -12.45 30.38 1.48
CA ALA A 12 -11.54 29.97 0.41
C ALA A 12 -12.22 30.08 -0.97
N MET A 13 -13.44 29.54 -1.10
CA MET A 13 -14.22 29.60 -2.34
C MET A 13 -14.42 31.05 -2.82
N LEU A 14 -14.85 31.93 -1.92
CA LEU A 14 -15.05 33.35 -2.20
C LEU A 14 -13.77 34.06 -2.65
N VAL A 15 -12.63 33.77 -2.01
CA VAL A 15 -11.34 34.40 -2.33
C VAL A 15 -10.71 33.81 -3.60
N SER A 16 -11.06 32.58 -3.96
CA SER A 16 -10.56 31.93 -5.19
C SER A 16 -11.21 32.44 -6.48
N ALA A 17 -12.32 33.19 -6.38
CA ALA A 17 -12.99 33.80 -7.52
C ALA A 17 -12.07 34.79 -8.24
N LYS A 18 -11.97 34.67 -9.57
CA LYS A 18 -11.07 35.47 -10.42
C LYS A 18 -11.73 36.69 -11.03
N ASN A 19 -13.05 36.70 -11.10
CA ASN A 19 -13.85 37.81 -11.64
C ASN A 19 -15.12 38.01 -10.81
N ASP A 20 -15.84 39.08 -11.12
CA ASP A 20 -17.01 39.49 -10.34
C ASP A 20 -18.17 38.48 -10.43
N ASP A 21 -18.31 37.79 -11.57
CA ASP A 21 -19.34 36.76 -11.81
C ASP A 21 -19.07 35.48 -11.00
N GLU A 22 -17.82 35.01 -10.96
CA GLU A 22 -17.37 33.92 -10.09
C GLU A 22 -17.56 34.30 -8.62
N ALA A 23 -17.30 35.55 -8.25
CA ALA A 23 -17.51 36.03 -6.89
C ALA A 23 -19.01 36.07 -6.53
N ALA A 24 -19.87 36.53 -7.43
CA ALA A 24 -21.32 36.52 -7.25
C ALA A 24 -21.87 35.09 -7.12
N THR A 25 -21.35 34.17 -7.94
CA THR A 25 -21.67 32.74 -7.89
C THR A 25 -21.23 32.13 -6.56
N ALA A 26 -19.98 32.35 -6.14
CA ALA A 26 -19.43 31.87 -4.87
C ALA A 26 -20.22 32.41 -3.66
N ALA A 27 -20.61 33.69 -3.69
CA ALA A 27 -21.38 34.31 -2.61
C ALA A 27 -22.78 33.70 -2.47
N LYS A 28 -23.43 33.39 -3.60
CA LYS A 28 -24.72 32.71 -3.59
C LYS A 28 -24.60 31.27 -3.06
N ILE A 29 -23.58 30.52 -3.50
CA ILE A 29 -23.31 29.17 -2.99
C ILE A 29 -23.05 29.21 -1.47
N ALA A 30 -22.22 30.13 -1.01
CA ALA A 30 -21.91 30.27 0.41
C ALA A 30 -23.16 30.55 1.25
N ALA A 31 -24.05 31.42 0.78
CA ALA A 31 -25.32 31.69 1.45
C ALA A 31 -26.23 30.45 1.53
N ILE A 32 -26.27 29.63 0.48
CA ILE A 32 -27.05 28.37 0.45
C ILE A 32 -26.44 27.34 1.41
N LEU A 33 -25.12 27.23 1.49
CA LEU A 33 -24.46 26.26 2.37
C LEU A 33 -24.52 26.67 3.85
N GLU A 34 -24.56 27.97 4.15
CA GLU A 34 -24.80 28.48 5.52
C GLU A 34 -26.25 28.27 5.97
N GLU A 35 -27.22 28.47 5.08
CA GLU A 35 -28.64 28.21 5.32
C GLU A 35 -29.22 27.22 4.30
N PRO A 36 -28.97 25.91 4.46
CA PRO A 36 -29.45 24.89 3.53
C PRO A 36 -30.97 24.90 3.39
N PRO A 37 -31.50 24.53 2.20
CA PRO A 37 -32.93 24.41 2.00
C PRO A 37 -33.50 23.35 2.95
N ARG A 38 -34.64 23.65 3.58
CA ARG A 38 -35.34 22.71 4.48
C ARG A 38 -36.10 21.61 3.73
N MET A 39 -36.28 21.78 2.41
CA MET A 39 -36.91 20.79 1.54
C MET A 39 -35.89 19.71 1.19
N GLY A 40 -36.30 18.44 1.19
CA GLY A 40 -35.42 17.28 0.98
C GLY A 40 -34.91 17.08 -0.45
N ASN A 41 -34.61 18.16 -1.19
CA ASN A 41 -33.92 18.04 -2.48
C ASN A 41 -32.41 18.18 -2.24
N SER A 42 -31.65 17.19 -2.69
CA SER A 42 -30.19 17.14 -2.55
C SER A 42 -29.45 17.91 -3.66
N ASP A 43 -30.13 18.37 -4.70
CA ASP A 43 -29.51 19.09 -5.82
C ASP A 43 -29.25 20.57 -5.50
N LEU A 44 -27.97 20.90 -5.37
CA LEU A 44 -27.49 22.25 -5.17
C LEU A 44 -27.80 23.15 -6.38
N GLY A 45 -27.84 22.62 -7.60
CA GLY A 45 -28.22 23.37 -8.80
C GLY A 45 -29.66 23.87 -8.72
N VAL A 46 -30.57 23.07 -8.15
CA VAL A 46 -31.96 23.47 -7.91
C VAL A 46 -32.04 24.52 -6.79
N ALA A 47 -31.24 24.43 -5.75
CA ALA A 47 -31.18 25.48 -4.73
C ALA A 47 -30.60 26.79 -5.31
N PHE A 48 -29.60 26.69 -6.17
CA PHE A 48 -28.96 27.84 -6.82
C PHE A 48 -29.87 28.55 -7.82
N SER A 49 -30.75 27.84 -8.54
CA SER A 49 -31.67 28.48 -9.47
C SER A 49 -32.80 29.26 -8.77
N ARG A 50 -33.09 28.94 -7.50
CA ARG A 50 -34.08 29.67 -6.71
C ARG A 50 -33.59 31.06 -6.34
N ASN A 51 -34.53 31.99 -6.28
CA ASN A 51 -34.28 33.39 -5.93
C ASN A 51 -34.88 33.72 -4.55
N GLN A 52 -34.34 33.10 -3.50
CA GLN A 52 -34.82 33.32 -2.13
C GLN A 52 -34.22 34.62 -1.54
N PRO A 53 -35.04 35.51 -0.94
CA PRO A 53 -34.57 36.83 -0.49
C PRO A 53 -33.50 36.77 0.60
N ALA A 54 -33.59 35.79 1.52
CA ALA A 54 -32.60 35.59 2.58
C ALA A 54 -31.20 35.28 2.01
N TRP A 55 -31.12 34.35 1.03
CA TRP A 55 -29.86 34.03 0.37
C TRP A 55 -29.30 35.19 -0.45
N GLN A 56 -30.16 35.98 -1.11
CA GLN A 56 -29.74 37.19 -1.82
C GLN A 56 -29.14 38.23 -0.87
N GLN A 57 -29.81 38.50 0.26
CA GLN A 57 -29.33 39.46 1.25
C GLN A 57 -27.97 39.02 1.80
N ARG A 58 -27.82 37.73 2.12
CA ARG A 58 -26.56 37.18 2.60
C ARG A 58 -25.46 37.26 1.54
N SER A 59 -25.75 36.90 0.30
CA SER A 59 -24.82 37.01 -0.83
C SER A 59 -24.31 38.45 -1.02
N GLN A 60 -25.20 39.45 -0.98
CA GLN A 60 -24.83 40.86 -1.08
C GLN A 60 -23.93 41.31 0.09
N GLN A 61 -24.19 40.82 1.29
CA GLN A 61 -23.34 41.10 2.46
C GLN A 61 -21.91 40.54 2.26
N LEU A 62 -21.80 39.33 1.73
CA LEU A 62 -20.51 38.67 1.44
C LEU A 62 -19.74 39.40 0.34
N LEU A 63 -20.40 39.77 -0.75
CA LEU A 63 -19.80 40.55 -1.84
C LEU A 63 -19.31 41.93 -1.35
N LYS A 64 -20.07 42.59 -0.48
CA LYS A 64 -19.66 43.86 0.13
C LYS A 64 -18.38 43.71 0.97
N ARG A 65 -18.22 42.59 1.69
CA ARG A 65 -16.99 42.28 2.43
C ARG A 65 -15.81 41.95 1.51
N LEU A 66 -16.07 41.34 0.36
CA LEU A 66 -15.08 41.05 -0.68
C LEU A 66 -14.74 42.27 -1.55
N ASN A 67 -15.46 43.39 -1.38
CA ASN A 67 -15.36 44.60 -2.18
C ASN A 67 -15.62 44.38 -3.68
N VAL A 68 -16.51 43.44 -4.01
CA VAL A 68 -16.95 43.14 -5.38
C VAL A 68 -18.36 43.69 -5.62
N ARG A 69 -18.63 44.22 -6.81
CA ARG A 69 -19.95 44.75 -7.19
C ARG A 69 -20.26 44.47 -8.65
N GLY A 70 -21.49 44.06 -8.94
CA GLY A 70 -22.03 44.04 -10.30
C GLY A 70 -21.83 42.75 -11.10
N GLY A 71 -21.29 41.69 -10.49
CA GLY A 71 -21.23 40.37 -11.14
C GLY A 71 -22.58 39.66 -11.20
N GLU A 72 -22.78 38.87 -12.24
CA GLU A 72 -23.95 38.01 -12.42
C GLU A 72 -23.63 36.56 -12.07
N ALA A 73 -24.49 35.93 -11.28
CA ALA A 73 -24.26 34.56 -10.82
C ALA A 73 -24.66 33.56 -11.91
N ASP A 74 -23.75 32.66 -12.29
CA ASP A 74 -23.96 31.63 -13.31
C ASP A 74 -23.76 30.23 -12.72
N SER A 75 -24.70 29.33 -13.04
CA SER A 75 -24.64 27.92 -12.71
C SER A 75 -23.41 27.18 -13.28
N SER A 76 -22.90 27.61 -14.44
CA SER A 76 -21.72 26.98 -15.07
C SER A 76 -20.44 27.15 -14.23
N LEU A 77 -20.40 28.20 -13.41
CA LEU A 77 -19.24 28.55 -12.57
C LEU A 77 -19.23 27.81 -11.22
N ILE A 78 -20.32 27.12 -10.85
CA ILE A 78 -20.46 26.47 -9.54
C ILE A 78 -19.42 25.35 -9.36
N ALA A 79 -19.29 24.47 -10.35
CA ALA A 79 -18.44 23.27 -10.26
C ALA A 79 -16.95 23.59 -9.96
N PRO A 80 -16.26 24.47 -10.72
CA PRO A 80 -14.85 24.79 -10.43
C PRO A 80 -14.66 25.51 -9.08
N LEU A 81 -15.60 26.37 -8.68
CA LEU A 81 -15.56 27.05 -7.38
C LEU A 81 -15.68 26.06 -6.21
N LEU A 82 -16.64 25.13 -6.30
CA LEU A 82 -16.80 24.08 -5.29
C LEU A 82 -15.60 23.15 -5.25
N ALA A 83 -15.06 22.76 -6.41
CA ALA A 83 -13.91 21.87 -6.44
C ALA A 83 -12.67 22.49 -5.80
N GLY A 84 -12.49 23.82 -5.86
CA GLY A 84 -11.43 24.52 -5.15
C GLY A 84 -11.53 24.44 -3.62
N ALA A 85 -12.74 24.48 -3.07
CA ALA A 85 -12.99 24.50 -1.61
C ALA A 85 -13.34 23.14 -0.99
N TYR A 86 -13.84 22.22 -1.82
CA TYR A 86 -14.36 20.90 -1.41
C TYR A 86 -13.79 19.77 -2.27
N ALA A 87 -12.53 19.89 -2.69
CA ALA A 87 -11.82 18.85 -3.45
C ALA A 87 -11.89 17.47 -2.76
N ASP A 88 -11.80 17.44 -1.43
CA ASP A 88 -11.88 16.23 -0.60
C ASP A 88 -13.27 15.59 -0.57
N ARG A 89 -14.32 16.33 -0.96
CA ARG A 89 -15.71 15.89 -1.03
C ARG A 89 -16.23 15.70 -2.46
N ILE A 90 -15.33 15.62 -3.44
CA ILE A 90 -15.65 15.05 -4.75
C ILE A 90 -15.99 13.59 -4.52
N ALA A 91 -17.10 13.12 -5.09
CA ALA A 91 -17.68 11.82 -4.83
C ALA A 91 -17.82 11.04 -6.14
N ARG A 92 -17.41 9.77 -6.13
CA ARG A 92 -17.62 8.82 -7.24
C ARG A 92 -18.52 7.68 -6.82
N ARG A 93 -19.50 7.33 -7.66
CA ARG A 93 -20.43 6.22 -7.39
C ARG A 93 -19.68 4.89 -7.29
N ARG A 94 -20.00 4.11 -6.26
CA ARG A 94 -19.53 2.73 -6.06
C ARG A 94 -20.72 1.78 -6.16
N GLY A 95 -20.84 1.08 -7.29
CA GLY A 95 -21.96 0.15 -7.53
C GLY A 95 -23.24 0.85 -7.99
N GLN A 96 -24.40 0.29 -7.63
CA GLN A 96 -25.72 0.75 -8.10
C GLN A 96 -26.65 1.28 -6.99
N ASP A 97 -26.28 1.19 -5.71
CA ASP A 97 -27.18 1.45 -4.57
C ASP A 97 -27.10 2.88 -4.01
N GLY A 98 -26.84 3.90 -4.83
CA GLY A 98 -26.69 5.28 -4.34
C GLY A 98 -25.51 5.50 -3.38
N ARG A 99 -24.57 4.55 -3.33
CA ARG A 99 -23.33 4.65 -2.56
C ARG A 99 -22.24 5.32 -3.37
N TYR A 100 -21.50 6.20 -2.72
CA TYR A 100 -20.40 6.97 -3.26
C TYR A 100 -19.17 6.81 -2.35
N GLN A 101 -18.00 7.01 -2.94
CA GLN A 101 -16.78 7.23 -2.20
C GLN A 101 -16.33 8.66 -2.43
N LEU A 102 -15.91 9.34 -1.37
CA LEU A 102 -15.35 10.67 -1.43
C LEU A 102 -13.84 10.62 -1.75
N ALA A 103 -13.28 11.73 -2.24
CA ALA A 103 -11.85 11.88 -2.53
C ALA A 103 -10.96 11.69 -1.29
N ASN A 104 -11.47 11.94 -0.08
CA ASN A 104 -10.78 11.61 1.17
C ASN A 104 -10.85 10.12 1.57
N GLY A 105 -11.53 9.28 0.80
CA GLY A 105 -11.66 7.84 1.03
C GLY A 105 -12.90 7.44 1.83
N MET A 106 -13.60 8.37 2.49
CA MET A 106 -14.82 8.06 3.24
C MET A 106 -15.97 7.64 2.31
N GLY A 107 -16.85 6.77 2.81
CA GLY A 107 -18.09 6.43 2.13
C GLY A 107 -19.15 7.52 2.33
N ALA A 108 -19.94 7.75 1.29
CA ALA A 108 -21.08 8.65 1.31
C ALA A 108 -22.29 7.97 0.69
N MET A 109 -23.48 8.29 1.17
CA MET A 109 -24.72 7.66 0.72
C MET A 109 -25.76 8.71 0.35
N LEU A 110 -26.41 8.48 -0.77
CA LEU A 110 -27.59 9.19 -1.21
C LEU A 110 -28.77 8.22 -1.22
N ASP A 111 -30.00 8.74 -1.16
CA ASP A 111 -31.19 7.90 -1.38
C ASP A 111 -31.14 7.31 -2.80
N ALA A 112 -31.52 6.04 -2.94
CA ALA A 112 -31.49 5.35 -4.23
C ALA A 112 -32.47 5.98 -5.23
N ASP A 113 -33.61 6.48 -4.72
CA ASP A 113 -34.65 7.13 -5.52
C ASP A 113 -34.32 8.59 -5.88
N ASP A 114 -33.23 9.15 -5.35
CA ASP A 114 -32.82 10.52 -5.64
C ASP A 114 -32.35 10.66 -7.10
N ALA A 115 -32.65 11.78 -7.74
CA ALA A 115 -32.25 12.03 -9.12
C ALA A 115 -30.72 12.04 -9.28
N LEU A 116 -30.00 12.52 -8.28
CA LEU A 116 -28.53 12.61 -8.33
C LEU A 116 -27.84 11.23 -8.28
N SER A 117 -28.51 10.17 -7.79
CA SER A 117 -27.95 8.81 -7.72
C SER A 117 -27.61 8.24 -9.11
N ARG A 118 -28.23 8.80 -10.15
CA ARG A 118 -28.04 8.44 -11.56
C ARG A 118 -26.68 8.89 -12.09
N HIS A 119 -26.11 9.95 -11.52
CA HIS A 119 -24.83 10.51 -11.95
C HIS A 119 -23.66 9.79 -11.27
N GLU A 120 -22.60 9.52 -12.04
CA GLU A 120 -21.41 8.85 -11.50
C GLU A 120 -20.59 9.77 -10.59
N TRP A 121 -20.51 11.05 -10.92
CA TRP A 121 -19.66 12.01 -10.23
C TRP A 121 -20.47 13.16 -9.65
N LEU A 122 -20.22 13.46 -8.38
CA LEU A 122 -20.86 14.53 -7.64
C LEU A 122 -19.80 15.34 -6.87
N ILE A 123 -20.08 16.59 -6.54
CA ILE A 123 -19.40 17.32 -5.48
C ILE A 123 -20.38 17.49 -4.34
N ALA A 124 -20.08 16.93 -3.16
CA ALA A 124 -20.99 16.90 -2.01
C ALA A 124 -20.52 17.85 -0.89
N PRO A 125 -20.75 19.17 -0.99
CA PRO A 125 -20.28 20.12 0.01
C PRO A 125 -20.98 19.97 1.36
N LEU A 126 -22.20 19.42 1.43
CA LEU A 126 -22.92 19.23 2.69
C LEU A 126 -23.19 17.74 2.96
N LEU A 127 -22.59 17.25 4.03
CA LEU A 127 -22.65 15.86 4.48
C LEU A 127 -23.12 15.82 5.94
N LEU A 128 -23.92 14.80 6.27
CA LEU A 128 -24.32 14.51 7.64
C LEU A 128 -23.77 13.14 8.03
N GLN A 129 -22.79 13.14 8.93
CA GLN A 129 -22.23 11.90 9.46
C GLN A 129 -23.14 11.35 10.56
N GLY A 130 -23.79 10.21 10.28
CA GLY A 130 -24.59 9.51 11.27
C GLY A 130 -23.70 8.72 12.23
N SER A 131 -24.15 8.54 13.47
CA SER A 131 -23.41 7.74 14.47
C SER A 131 -23.48 6.23 14.22
N ALA A 132 -24.43 5.77 13.39
CA ALA A 132 -24.78 4.36 13.22
C ALA A 132 -24.14 3.70 11.99
N SER A 133 -23.61 4.47 11.04
CA SER A 133 -23.00 3.97 9.80
C SER A 133 -21.66 4.67 9.57
N PRO A 134 -20.64 3.97 9.05
CA PRO A 134 -19.41 4.62 8.61
C PRO A 134 -19.63 5.56 7.42
N ASP A 135 -20.74 5.43 6.69
CA ASP A 135 -21.06 6.25 5.52
C ASP A 135 -21.79 7.55 5.92
N ALA A 136 -21.33 8.68 5.40
CA ALA A 136 -21.98 9.97 5.59
C ALA A 136 -23.17 10.15 4.63
N ARG A 137 -24.29 10.68 5.11
CA ARG A 137 -25.45 10.99 4.25
C ARG A 137 -25.18 12.29 3.47
N ILE A 138 -25.37 12.26 2.16
CA ILE A 138 -25.29 13.44 1.30
C ILE A 138 -26.58 14.26 1.48
N LEU A 139 -26.44 15.53 1.87
CA LEU A 139 -27.56 16.46 2.04
C LEU A 139 -27.68 17.44 0.89
N LEU A 140 -26.54 17.95 0.37
CA LEU A 140 -26.48 18.73 -0.85
C LEU A 140 -25.29 18.29 -1.69
N ALA A 141 -25.52 18.11 -2.98
CA ALA A 141 -24.52 17.78 -3.97
C ALA A 141 -24.81 18.47 -5.31
N LEU A 142 -23.76 18.60 -6.12
CA LEU A 142 -23.84 19.06 -7.49
C LEU A 142 -23.37 17.93 -8.42
N PRO A 143 -24.15 17.53 -9.43
CA PRO A 143 -23.67 16.61 -10.46
C PRO A 143 -22.64 17.31 -11.35
N VAL A 144 -21.56 16.60 -11.67
CA VAL A 144 -20.47 17.16 -12.49
C VAL A 144 -20.04 16.19 -13.57
N ASP A 145 -19.68 16.71 -14.73
CA ASP A 145 -18.88 15.98 -15.71
C ASP A 145 -17.42 16.01 -15.24
N ILE A 146 -16.85 14.82 -15.02
CA ILE A 146 -15.49 14.72 -14.49
C ILE A 146 -14.44 15.16 -15.50
N ASP A 147 -14.67 14.94 -16.79
CA ASP A 147 -13.71 15.29 -17.84
C ASP A 147 -13.62 16.82 -17.97
N GLU A 148 -14.76 17.52 -17.93
CA GLU A 148 -14.80 18.99 -17.91
C GLU A 148 -14.15 19.55 -16.63
N LEU A 149 -14.46 18.96 -15.46
CA LEU A 149 -13.90 19.42 -14.20
C LEU A 149 -12.38 19.27 -14.15
N VAL A 150 -11.85 18.14 -14.65
CA VAL A 150 -10.41 17.89 -14.74
C VAL A 150 -9.73 18.84 -15.72
N GLN A 151 -10.36 19.16 -16.86
CA GLN A 151 -9.83 20.17 -17.79
C GLN A 151 -9.77 21.56 -17.16
N ARG A 152 -10.79 21.95 -16.38
CA ARG A 152 -10.86 23.27 -15.76
C ARG A 152 -9.99 23.40 -14.51
N CYS A 153 -9.79 22.30 -13.79
CA CYS A 153 -9.03 22.24 -12.54
C CYS A 153 -8.02 21.07 -12.56
N PRO A 154 -6.97 21.15 -13.41
CA PRO A 154 -6.00 20.08 -13.56
C PRO A 154 -5.26 19.74 -12.26
N GLN A 155 -5.14 20.71 -11.35
CA GLN A 155 -4.52 20.53 -10.03
C GLN A 155 -5.24 19.54 -9.11
N LEU A 156 -6.49 19.17 -9.40
CA LEU A 156 -7.23 18.16 -8.64
C LEU A 156 -6.72 16.75 -8.89
N VAL A 157 -6.15 16.53 -10.09
CA VAL A 157 -5.70 15.21 -10.51
C VAL A 157 -4.24 15.04 -10.15
N GLN A 158 -3.98 13.97 -9.42
CA GLN A 158 -2.65 13.46 -9.19
C GLN A 158 -2.43 12.26 -10.10
N GLN A 159 -1.24 12.18 -10.69
CA GLN A 159 -0.82 11.01 -11.42
C GLN A 159 -0.06 10.09 -10.48
N SER A 160 -0.44 8.83 -10.44
CA SER A 160 0.31 7.78 -9.77
C SER A 160 0.58 6.67 -10.77
N ASP A 161 1.86 6.45 -11.04
CA ASP A 161 2.31 5.33 -11.83
C ASP A 161 2.47 4.15 -10.86
N THR A 162 1.61 3.15 -11.03
CA THR A 162 1.62 1.92 -10.23
C THR A 162 1.97 0.78 -11.17
N VAL A 163 3.09 0.13 -10.92
CA VAL A 163 3.39 -1.14 -11.59
C VAL A 163 2.81 -2.24 -10.70
N GLU A 164 1.91 -3.04 -11.27
CA GLU A 164 1.25 -4.13 -10.56
C GLU A 164 1.50 -5.43 -11.29
N TRP A 165 1.42 -6.51 -10.52
CA TRP A 165 1.50 -7.83 -11.07
C TRP A 165 0.16 -8.28 -11.66
N ASP A 166 0.16 -8.75 -12.91
CA ASP A 166 -1.00 -9.43 -13.49
C ASP A 166 -0.83 -10.96 -13.34
N ASP A 167 -1.61 -11.55 -12.43
CA ASP A 167 -1.64 -12.98 -12.19
C ASP A 167 -2.12 -13.81 -13.38
N ALA A 168 -3.10 -13.29 -14.12
CA ALA A 168 -3.71 -14.01 -15.23
C ALA A 168 -2.73 -14.18 -16.39
N GLN A 169 -1.86 -13.19 -16.59
CA GLN A 169 -0.88 -13.19 -17.68
C GLN A 169 0.54 -13.58 -17.23
N GLY A 170 0.82 -13.57 -15.93
CA GLY A 170 2.19 -13.78 -15.42
C GLY A 170 3.14 -12.68 -15.91
N THR A 171 2.65 -11.46 -16.04
CA THR A 171 3.43 -10.31 -16.56
C THR A 171 3.25 -9.10 -15.66
N LEU A 172 4.28 -8.26 -15.58
CA LEU A 172 4.16 -6.95 -14.97
C LEU A 172 3.37 -6.03 -15.90
N LYS A 173 2.30 -5.43 -15.38
CA LYS A 173 1.58 -4.37 -16.07
C LYS A 173 1.81 -3.07 -15.32
N ALA A 174 2.41 -2.13 -16.03
CA ALA A 174 2.53 -0.77 -15.56
C ALA A 174 1.21 -0.05 -15.87
N TRP A 175 0.60 0.53 -14.85
CA TRP A 175 -0.61 1.32 -14.97
C TRP A 175 -0.32 2.74 -14.52
N ARG A 176 -0.66 3.71 -15.36
CA ARG A 176 -0.79 5.10 -14.98
C ARG A 176 -2.21 5.31 -14.48
N ARG A 177 -2.36 5.62 -13.19
CA ARG A 177 -3.63 5.98 -12.57
C ARG A 177 -3.70 7.49 -12.44
N LEU A 178 -4.74 8.08 -13.03
CA LEU A 178 -5.15 9.44 -12.74
C LEU A 178 -6.14 9.35 -11.58
N GLN A 179 -5.82 10.00 -10.47
CA GLN A 179 -6.61 9.95 -9.24
C GLN A 179 -6.92 11.34 -8.70
N ILE A 180 -8.10 11.50 -8.11
CA ILE A 180 -8.49 12.68 -7.34
C ILE A 180 -8.61 12.23 -5.89
N GLY A 181 -7.58 12.53 -5.09
CA GLY A 181 -7.41 11.91 -3.77
C GLY A 181 -7.37 10.38 -3.89
N GLN A 182 -8.27 9.69 -3.21
CA GLN A 182 -8.41 8.23 -3.22
C GLN A 182 -9.30 7.70 -4.36
N LEU A 183 -9.84 8.57 -5.22
CA LEU A 183 -10.72 8.18 -6.32
C LEU A 183 -9.92 7.99 -7.60
N THR A 184 -9.89 6.78 -8.12
CA THR A 184 -9.35 6.52 -9.46
C THR A 184 -10.30 7.10 -10.51
N VAL A 185 -9.83 8.03 -11.33
CA VAL A 185 -10.60 8.61 -12.45
C VAL A 185 -10.37 7.78 -13.71
N LYS A 186 -9.11 7.52 -14.03
CA LYS A 186 -8.72 6.81 -15.25
C LYS A 186 -7.52 5.92 -14.98
N VAL A 187 -7.53 4.75 -15.61
CA VAL A 187 -6.39 3.83 -15.62
C VAL A 187 -5.94 3.67 -17.06
N GLN A 188 -4.65 3.91 -17.31
CA GLN A 188 -4.04 3.76 -18.63
C GLN A 188 -2.83 2.83 -18.53
N PRO A 189 -2.57 1.97 -19.52
CA PRO A 189 -1.32 1.22 -19.56
C PRO A 189 -0.16 2.20 -19.74
N LEU A 190 0.84 2.11 -18.88
CA LEU A 190 2.06 2.91 -18.97
C LEU A 190 3.05 2.22 -19.92
N ALA A 191 3.56 2.95 -20.91
CA ALA A 191 4.63 2.46 -21.76
C ALA A 191 5.96 2.45 -20.98
N LYS A 192 6.60 1.27 -20.92
CA LYS A 192 7.92 0.97 -20.31
C LYS A 192 8.22 1.77 -19.02
N PRO A 193 7.90 1.24 -17.82
CA PRO A 193 8.26 1.87 -16.56
C PRO A 193 9.78 2.04 -16.43
N SER A 194 10.21 2.99 -15.60
CA SER A 194 11.63 3.07 -15.22
C SER A 194 12.06 1.80 -14.48
N GLU A 195 13.36 1.51 -14.48
CA GLU A 195 13.91 0.31 -13.84
C GLU A 195 13.62 0.30 -12.32
N ASP A 196 13.72 1.46 -11.67
CA ASP A 196 13.45 1.61 -10.23
C ASP A 196 11.96 1.38 -9.88
N GLU A 197 11.04 1.97 -10.65
CA GLU A 197 9.59 1.76 -10.46
C GLU A 197 9.19 0.30 -10.70
N LEU A 198 9.84 -0.33 -11.67
CA LEU A 198 9.64 -1.74 -11.99
C LEU A 198 10.13 -2.64 -10.85
N HIS A 199 11.31 -2.38 -10.28
CA HIS A 199 11.81 -3.13 -9.13
C HIS A 199 10.90 -2.94 -7.91
N GLN A 200 10.47 -1.71 -7.62
CA GLN A 200 9.61 -1.44 -6.47
C GLN A 200 8.27 -2.18 -6.57
N ALA A 201 7.70 -2.26 -7.77
CA ALA A 201 6.49 -3.03 -7.99
C ALA A 201 6.68 -4.53 -7.96
N MET A 202 7.83 -5.04 -8.41
CA MET A 202 8.16 -6.44 -8.18
C MET A 202 8.22 -6.74 -6.68
N LEU A 203 8.81 -5.86 -5.86
CA LEU A 203 8.83 -6.03 -4.40
C LEU A 203 7.42 -6.06 -3.81
N ASN A 204 6.54 -5.15 -4.23
CA ASN A 204 5.14 -5.17 -3.80
C ASN A 204 4.41 -6.45 -4.24
N GLY A 205 4.63 -6.92 -5.47
CA GLY A 205 4.09 -8.20 -5.93
C GLY A 205 4.63 -9.40 -5.15
N ILE A 206 5.88 -9.36 -4.67
CA ILE A 206 6.46 -10.37 -3.78
C ILE A 206 5.80 -10.31 -2.40
N ARG A 207 5.44 -9.13 -1.89
CA ARG A 207 4.70 -8.98 -0.62
C ARG A 207 3.32 -9.63 -0.68
N ASP A 208 2.58 -9.39 -1.75
CA ASP A 208 1.22 -9.93 -1.88
C ASP A 208 1.20 -11.45 -2.04
N LYS A 209 2.22 -12.02 -2.69
CA LYS A 209 2.30 -13.47 -3.00
C LYS A 209 3.13 -14.29 -2.02
N GLY A 210 3.93 -13.61 -1.20
CA GLY A 210 4.95 -14.21 -0.35
C GLY A 210 6.20 -14.65 -1.11
N LEU A 211 7.20 -15.11 -0.34
CA LEU A 211 8.54 -15.46 -0.83
C LEU A 211 8.59 -16.66 -1.78
N SER A 212 7.49 -17.40 -1.92
CA SER A 212 7.38 -18.58 -2.82
C SER A 212 7.63 -18.26 -4.30
N VAL A 213 7.45 -17.00 -4.68
CA VAL A 213 7.70 -16.53 -6.05
C VAL A 213 9.20 -16.50 -6.39
N LEU A 214 10.08 -16.44 -5.39
CA LEU A 214 11.53 -16.48 -5.57
C LEU A 214 12.03 -17.90 -5.85
N ASN A 215 13.27 -18.04 -6.31
CA ASN A 215 13.88 -19.34 -6.56
C ASN A 215 14.65 -19.83 -5.33
N TRP A 216 13.93 -20.48 -4.41
CA TRP A 216 14.53 -21.11 -3.23
C TRP A 216 15.24 -22.42 -3.62
N THR A 217 16.54 -22.32 -3.90
CA THR A 217 17.39 -23.50 -4.08
C THR A 217 17.57 -24.20 -2.73
N ALA A 218 17.90 -25.49 -2.76
CA ALA A 218 18.19 -26.25 -1.53
C ALA A 218 19.33 -25.61 -0.71
N GLU A 219 20.27 -24.94 -1.37
CA GLU A 219 21.40 -24.26 -0.74
C GLU A 219 20.96 -22.96 -0.06
N ALA A 220 20.12 -22.15 -0.72
CA ALA A 220 19.54 -20.93 -0.14
C ALA A 220 18.66 -21.26 1.07
N GLU A 221 17.84 -22.30 0.96
CA GLU A 221 17.01 -22.77 2.07
C GLU A 221 17.87 -23.26 3.25
N GLN A 222 18.92 -24.04 2.98
CA GLN A 222 19.84 -24.47 4.04
C GLN A 222 20.60 -23.28 4.67
N LEU A 223 20.93 -22.23 3.90
CA LEU A 223 21.52 -21.01 4.46
C LEU A 223 20.54 -20.29 5.40
N ARG A 224 19.29 -20.12 4.98
CA ARG A 224 18.23 -19.54 5.81
C ARG A 224 18.06 -20.33 7.11
N LEU A 225 17.99 -21.66 7.03
CA LEU A 225 17.89 -22.53 8.21
C LEU A 225 19.12 -22.43 9.11
N ARG A 226 20.33 -22.32 8.55
CA ARG A 226 21.57 -22.08 9.32
C ARG A 226 21.50 -20.76 10.07
N LEU A 227 21.00 -19.68 9.46
CA LEU A 227 20.82 -18.38 10.10
C LEU A 227 19.82 -18.46 11.26
N LEU A 228 18.68 -19.14 11.07
CA LEU A 228 17.71 -19.39 12.14
C LEU A 228 18.33 -20.19 13.30
N CYS A 229 19.11 -21.23 13.00
CA CYS A 229 19.84 -21.98 14.02
C CYS A 229 20.91 -21.13 14.71
N ALA A 230 21.63 -20.28 13.99
CA ALA A 230 22.66 -19.41 14.53
C ALA A 230 22.07 -18.39 15.52
N ALA A 231 20.93 -17.78 15.18
CA ALA A 231 20.20 -16.89 16.08
C ALA A 231 19.76 -17.59 17.39
N LYS A 232 19.44 -18.89 17.33
CA LYS A 232 19.04 -19.69 18.51
C LYS A 232 20.23 -20.19 19.33
N TRP A 233 21.32 -20.62 18.70
CA TRP A 233 22.46 -21.29 19.37
C TRP A 233 23.62 -20.36 19.71
N LEU A 234 23.73 -19.23 19.02
CA LEU A 234 24.77 -18.21 19.21
C LEU A 234 24.12 -16.81 19.39
N PRO A 235 23.25 -16.62 20.41
CA PRO A 235 22.50 -15.38 20.61
C PRO A 235 23.37 -14.18 21.01
N GLU A 236 24.65 -14.40 21.31
CA GLU A 236 25.62 -13.35 21.62
C GLU A 236 26.05 -12.52 20.40
N TYR A 237 25.66 -12.91 19.19
CA TYR A 237 25.91 -12.17 17.94
C TYR A 237 24.59 -11.70 17.30
N ASP A 238 24.63 -10.56 16.61
CA ASP A 238 23.47 -9.93 15.98
C ASP A 238 23.11 -10.57 14.63
N TRP A 239 22.62 -11.81 14.65
CA TRP A 239 22.15 -12.50 13.44
C TRP A 239 20.90 -11.81 12.84
N PRO A 240 20.81 -11.66 11.51
CA PRO A 240 19.64 -11.06 10.86
C PRO A 240 18.41 -11.95 11.03
N ALA A 241 17.25 -11.31 11.21
CA ALA A 241 15.97 -12.00 11.21
C ALA A 241 15.62 -12.46 9.78
N VAL A 242 15.43 -13.76 9.59
CA VAL A 242 15.18 -14.40 8.28
C VAL A 242 13.90 -15.25 8.27
N ASP A 243 12.96 -14.95 9.16
CA ASP A 243 11.58 -15.44 9.05
C ASP A 243 10.87 -14.77 7.86
N ASP A 244 9.75 -15.37 7.43
CA ASP A 244 9.02 -14.91 6.24
C ASP A 244 8.56 -13.44 6.37
N GLU A 245 8.10 -13.02 7.54
CA GLU A 245 7.60 -11.67 7.79
C GLU A 245 8.74 -10.63 7.72
N SER A 246 9.85 -10.90 8.41
CA SER A 246 11.04 -10.05 8.38
C SER A 246 11.63 -9.92 6.97
N LEU A 247 11.70 -11.02 6.21
CA LEU A 247 12.22 -11.01 4.84
C LEU A 247 11.33 -10.23 3.87
N LEU A 248 10.00 -10.28 4.05
CA LEU A 248 9.05 -9.49 3.26
C LEU A 248 9.07 -8.00 3.62
N ALA A 249 9.29 -7.68 4.89
CA ALA A 249 9.42 -6.31 5.37
C ALA A 249 10.71 -5.63 4.88
N THR A 250 11.79 -6.40 4.70
CA THR A 250 13.14 -5.89 4.38
C THR A 250 13.58 -6.15 2.93
N LEU A 251 12.65 -6.43 2.01
CA LEU A 251 12.96 -6.72 0.60
C LEU A 251 13.83 -5.63 -0.07
N GLU A 252 13.59 -4.35 0.23
CA GLU A 252 14.36 -3.22 -0.31
C GLU A 252 15.84 -3.26 0.12
N THR A 253 16.17 -3.87 1.27
CA THR A 253 17.55 -3.87 1.77
C THR A 253 18.34 -5.06 1.25
N TRP A 254 17.73 -6.25 1.21
CA TRP A 254 18.47 -7.48 0.91
C TRP A 254 18.28 -7.98 -0.53
N LEU A 255 17.12 -7.75 -1.14
CA LEU A 255 16.80 -8.26 -2.48
C LEU A 255 17.06 -7.21 -3.56
N LEU A 256 16.63 -5.96 -3.34
CA LEU A 256 16.74 -4.88 -4.34
C LEU A 256 18.14 -4.67 -4.93
N PRO A 257 19.25 -4.70 -4.14
CA PRO A 257 20.59 -4.53 -4.72
C PRO A 257 20.96 -5.61 -5.77
N HIS A 258 20.33 -6.79 -5.67
CA HIS A 258 20.57 -7.91 -6.56
C HIS A 258 19.61 -7.94 -7.77
N MET A 259 18.66 -6.99 -7.87
CA MET A 259 17.65 -6.96 -8.93
C MET A 259 18.09 -6.24 -10.20
N SER A 260 19.29 -5.66 -10.24
CA SER A 260 19.80 -4.94 -11.43
C SER A 260 19.66 -5.76 -12.72
N GLY A 261 18.98 -5.22 -13.74
CA GLY A 261 18.75 -5.90 -15.02
C GLY A 261 17.59 -6.92 -15.03
N VAL A 262 16.82 -7.03 -13.94
CA VAL A 262 15.65 -7.91 -13.86
C VAL A 262 14.40 -7.17 -14.33
N HIS A 263 13.95 -7.47 -15.54
CA HIS A 263 12.77 -6.82 -16.15
C HIS A 263 11.52 -7.70 -16.24
N SER A 264 11.58 -8.95 -15.76
CA SER A 264 10.48 -9.89 -15.89
C SER A 264 10.44 -10.93 -14.78
N LEU A 265 9.30 -11.62 -14.71
CA LEU A 265 9.07 -12.78 -13.85
C LEU A 265 10.15 -13.84 -13.93
N ARG A 266 10.55 -14.13 -15.16
CA ARG A 266 11.58 -15.12 -15.44
C ARG A 266 12.93 -14.68 -14.85
N GLY A 267 13.17 -13.37 -14.87
CA GLY A 267 14.33 -12.76 -14.23
C GLY A 267 14.30 -12.85 -12.70
N LEU A 268 13.13 -12.75 -12.06
CA LEU A 268 13.02 -12.98 -10.60
C LEU A 268 13.46 -14.40 -10.21
N LYS A 269 13.14 -15.40 -11.02
CA LYS A 269 13.61 -16.79 -10.79
C LYS A 269 15.11 -16.99 -11.05
N SER A 270 15.77 -16.07 -11.75
CA SER A 270 17.23 -16.10 -11.94
C SER A 270 18.01 -15.42 -10.82
N LEU A 271 17.34 -14.78 -9.85
CA LEU A 271 18.00 -14.17 -8.70
C LEU A 271 18.68 -15.24 -7.84
N ASP A 272 19.94 -14.97 -7.48
CA ASP A 272 20.70 -15.81 -6.54
C ASP A 272 20.34 -15.44 -5.10
N ILE A 273 19.32 -16.12 -4.58
CA ILE A 273 18.81 -15.92 -3.22
C ILE A 273 19.87 -16.27 -2.17
N TYR A 274 20.76 -17.23 -2.46
CA TYR A 274 21.84 -17.59 -1.54
C TYR A 274 22.80 -16.41 -1.34
N GLN A 275 23.23 -15.77 -2.43
CA GLN A 275 24.11 -14.61 -2.33
C GLN A 275 23.42 -13.40 -1.70
N ALA A 276 22.14 -13.17 -2.01
CA ALA A 276 21.37 -12.08 -1.42
C ALA A 276 21.22 -12.23 0.10
N LEU A 277 20.89 -13.44 0.59
CA LEU A 277 20.85 -13.73 2.03
C LEU A 277 22.24 -13.66 2.68
N ARG A 278 23.28 -14.13 1.99
CA ARG A 278 24.67 -14.05 2.50
C ARG A 278 25.16 -12.61 2.60
N GLY A 279 24.67 -11.72 1.73
CA GLY A 279 24.95 -10.29 1.73
C GLY A 279 24.41 -9.53 2.94
N LEU A 280 23.45 -10.09 3.68
CA LEU A 280 22.99 -9.55 4.97
C LEU A 280 24.07 -9.61 6.06
N LEU A 281 25.02 -10.53 5.93
CA LEU A 281 26.09 -10.74 6.89
C LEU A 281 27.32 -9.95 6.49
N ASP A 282 27.95 -9.29 7.46
CA ASP A 282 29.30 -8.78 7.29
C ASP A 282 30.33 -9.93 7.13
N TRP A 283 31.55 -9.60 6.71
CA TRP A 283 32.57 -10.62 6.45
C TRP A 283 32.90 -11.47 7.69
N GLY A 284 32.88 -10.87 8.89
CA GLY A 284 33.18 -11.57 10.14
C GLY A 284 32.11 -12.60 10.49
N MET A 285 30.84 -12.23 10.35
CA MET A 285 29.69 -13.12 10.55
C MET A 285 29.62 -14.21 9.49
N GLN A 286 29.97 -13.92 8.23
CA GLN A 286 30.07 -14.95 7.18
C GLN A 286 31.07 -16.04 7.56
N GLN A 287 32.30 -15.64 7.97
CA GLN A 287 33.31 -16.60 8.41
C GLN A 287 32.87 -17.39 9.66
N ARG A 288 32.20 -16.72 10.59
CA ARG A 288 31.67 -17.34 11.80
C ARG A 288 30.59 -18.38 11.48
N LEU A 289 29.65 -18.05 10.59
CA LEU A 289 28.62 -18.99 10.14
C LEU A 289 29.24 -20.20 9.43
N ASP A 290 30.27 -19.97 8.62
CA ASP A 290 30.96 -21.05 7.89
C ASP A 290 31.82 -21.93 8.80
N SER A 291 32.30 -21.41 9.94
CA SER A 291 33.06 -22.16 10.97
C SER A 291 32.16 -22.91 11.96
N GLU A 292 31.21 -22.21 12.58
CA GLU A 292 30.38 -22.74 13.66
C GLU A 292 29.20 -23.59 13.14
N LEU A 293 28.60 -23.18 12.01
CA LEU A 293 27.50 -23.90 11.36
C LEU A 293 27.87 -24.24 9.90
N PRO A 294 28.87 -25.11 9.67
CA PRO A 294 29.36 -25.40 8.33
C PRO A 294 28.33 -26.17 7.48
N ALA A 295 28.25 -25.88 6.19
CA ALA A 295 27.40 -26.66 5.27
C ALA A 295 27.84 -28.13 5.14
N HIS A 296 29.14 -28.40 5.32
CA HIS A 296 29.72 -29.73 5.18
C HIS A 296 30.65 -30.05 6.35
N TYR A 297 30.54 -31.26 6.87
CA TYR A 297 31.47 -31.80 7.85
C TYR A 297 32.49 -32.73 7.19
N THR A 298 33.78 -32.52 7.45
CA THR A 298 34.83 -33.43 7.01
C THR A 298 35.01 -34.53 8.06
N VAL A 299 34.62 -35.75 7.73
CA VAL A 299 34.84 -36.90 8.62
C VAL A 299 36.33 -37.30 8.65
N PRO A 300 36.81 -38.02 9.69
CA PRO A 300 38.22 -38.45 9.79
C PRO A 300 38.74 -39.24 8.58
N THR A 301 37.85 -39.84 7.79
CA THR A 301 38.18 -40.52 6.52
C THR A 301 38.42 -39.55 5.35
N GLY A 302 38.45 -38.24 5.60
CA GLY A 302 38.67 -37.18 4.60
C GLY A 302 37.44 -36.84 3.73
N SER A 303 36.33 -37.57 3.86
CA SER A 303 35.11 -37.31 3.08
C SER A 303 34.34 -36.10 3.63
N ARG A 304 33.85 -35.22 2.73
CA ARG A 304 32.96 -34.11 3.09
C ARG A 304 31.50 -34.54 2.98
N ILE A 305 30.74 -34.37 4.04
CA ILE A 305 29.34 -34.81 4.12
C ILE A 305 28.47 -33.60 4.46
N ALA A 306 27.43 -33.37 3.66
CA ALA A 306 26.50 -32.27 3.86
C ALA A 306 25.72 -32.44 5.18
N ILE A 307 25.66 -31.37 5.96
CA ILE A 307 24.84 -31.28 7.17
C ILE A 307 23.46 -30.77 6.74
N ARG A 308 22.39 -31.42 7.24
CA ARG A 308 21.02 -30.94 7.03
C ARG A 308 20.54 -30.24 8.29
N TYR A 309 20.36 -28.92 8.17
CA TYR A 309 19.77 -28.06 9.19
C TYR A 309 18.24 -28.06 9.07
N HIS A 310 17.57 -27.73 10.17
CA HIS A 310 16.12 -27.69 10.30
C HIS A 310 15.76 -26.71 11.44
N GLU A 311 14.59 -26.07 11.37
CA GLU A 311 14.18 -25.05 12.35
C GLU A 311 14.03 -25.60 13.78
N ASP A 312 13.34 -26.74 13.90
CA ASP A 312 13.02 -27.37 15.21
C ASP A 312 13.84 -28.62 15.54
N ASN A 313 14.51 -29.22 14.55
CA ASN A 313 15.24 -30.46 14.73
C ASN A 313 16.74 -30.21 14.82
N LEU A 314 17.42 -31.03 15.63
CA LEU A 314 18.88 -31.05 15.65
C LEU A 314 19.45 -31.34 14.26
N PRO A 315 20.58 -30.70 13.89
CA PRO A 315 21.18 -30.85 12.58
C PRO A 315 21.61 -32.31 12.37
N ALA A 316 21.26 -32.85 11.20
CA ALA A 316 21.41 -34.26 10.89
C ALA A 316 22.53 -34.49 9.87
N LEU A 317 23.35 -35.51 10.14
CA LEU A 317 24.39 -35.98 9.22
C LEU A 317 24.04 -37.41 8.76
N ALA A 318 23.85 -37.61 7.46
CA ALA A 318 23.57 -38.93 6.89
C ALA A 318 24.87 -39.59 6.43
N VAL A 319 25.45 -40.46 7.27
CA VAL A 319 26.71 -41.17 6.96
C VAL A 319 26.48 -42.68 6.84
N ARG A 320 27.08 -43.29 5.81
CA ARG A 320 27.08 -44.74 5.65
C ARG A 320 28.00 -45.37 6.72
N CYS A 321 27.44 -46.25 7.56
CA CYS A 321 28.03 -46.70 8.83
C CYS A 321 29.45 -47.34 8.73
N ARG A 322 29.94 -47.71 7.54
CA ARG A 322 31.32 -48.21 7.35
C ARG A 322 32.43 -47.17 7.56
N ARG A 323 32.12 -45.86 7.59
CA ARG A 323 33.13 -44.77 7.64
C ARG A 323 33.31 -44.13 9.03
N CYS A 324 32.57 -44.55 10.05
CA CYS A 324 32.63 -43.97 11.41
C CYS A 324 33.32 -44.94 12.36
N LEU A 325 34.62 -44.74 12.62
CA LEU A 325 35.42 -45.56 13.54
C LEU A 325 35.90 -44.72 14.74
N VAL A 326 34.99 -43.97 15.37
CA VAL A 326 35.15 -43.39 16.73
C VAL A 326 33.76 -43.38 17.39
N ARG A 327 33.67 -43.82 18.66
CA ARG A 327 32.44 -44.28 19.36
C ARG A 327 31.85 -43.20 20.29
N PRO A 328 30.62 -42.71 20.00
CA PRO A 328 29.58 -42.40 21.02
C PRO A 328 28.24 -43.11 20.72
N PRO A 329 27.20 -43.05 21.59
CA PRO A 329 26.09 -44.01 21.61
C PRO A 329 25.11 -43.82 20.43
N ILE A 330 24.95 -44.87 19.63
CA ILE A 330 24.12 -44.88 18.42
C ILE A 330 22.68 -45.32 18.79
N ARG A 331 21.67 -44.44 18.62
CA ARG A 331 20.26 -44.89 18.53
C ARG A 331 19.98 -45.36 17.09
N ARG A 332 19.71 -46.65 16.91
CA ARG A 332 19.40 -47.26 15.61
C ARG A 332 17.94 -47.04 15.20
N SER A 333 17.70 -46.67 13.94
CA SER A 333 16.39 -46.69 13.28
C SER A 333 16.19 -48.04 12.55
N PRO A 334 14.96 -48.59 12.47
CA PRO A 334 14.69 -49.94 11.93
C PRO A 334 14.84 -50.10 10.40
N ARG A 335 15.40 -49.11 9.68
CA ARG A 335 15.62 -49.18 8.21
C ARG A 335 17.09 -49.05 7.76
N GLY A 336 18.05 -49.49 8.58
CA GLY A 336 19.45 -49.65 8.15
C GLY A 336 20.25 -48.35 7.90
N ALA A 337 19.66 -47.17 8.15
CA ALA A 337 20.36 -45.89 8.16
C ALA A 337 20.80 -45.52 9.59
N CYS A 338 22.10 -45.28 9.79
CA CYS A 338 22.65 -44.75 11.03
C CYS A 338 22.37 -43.22 11.06
N ARG A 339 21.33 -42.79 11.80
CA ARG A 339 21.01 -41.36 11.99
C ARG A 339 21.83 -40.84 13.17
N TRP A 340 22.84 -40.02 12.89
CA TRP A 340 23.61 -39.36 13.96
C TRP A 340 22.91 -38.06 14.33
N CYS A 341 22.44 -37.98 15.57
CA CYS A 341 22.02 -36.73 16.19
C CYS A 341 23.27 -36.05 16.76
N TRP A 342 23.38 -34.73 16.60
CA TRP A 342 24.55 -33.94 17.03
C TRP A 342 24.89 -34.03 18.53
N SER A 343 24.07 -34.69 19.36
CA SER A 343 24.35 -35.00 20.77
C SER A 343 25.59 -35.88 21.02
N CYS A 344 26.34 -36.23 19.97
CA CYS A 344 27.53 -37.09 20.01
C CYS A 344 28.84 -36.37 19.62
N PHE A 345 28.82 -35.07 19.30
CA PHE A 345 30.02 -34.27 19.02
C PHE A 345 30.10 -33.06 19.97
N PRO A 346 31.31 -32.63 20.38
CA PRO A 346 31.46 -31.56 21.35
C PRO A 346 31.01 -30.23 20.73
N LEU A 347 29.85 -29.74 21.17
CA LEU A 347 29.43 -28.35 20.99
C LEU A 347 30.48 -27.39 21.60
N PRO A 348 30.58 -26.14 21.12
CA PRO A 348 31.22 -25.07 21.89
C PRO A 348 30.57 -25.03 23.28
N LYS A 349 31.40 -24.91 24.33
CA LYS A 349 30.98 -25.11 25.72
C LYS A 349 29.80 -24.21 26.11
N GLY A 350 28.61 -24.81 26.25
CA GLY A 350 27.45 -24.18 26.89
C GLY A 350 26.15 -24.83 26.44
N HIS A 351 25.26 -25.16 27.38
CA HIS A 351 23.91 -25.71 27.15
C HIS A 351 23.83 -27.22 26.83
N TYR A 352 24.19 -28.04 27.81
CA TYR A 352 23.54 -29.33 28.02
C TYR A 352 22.21 -29.11 28.75
N LYS A 353 21.08 -29.49 28.15
CA LYS A 353 19.90 -29.96 28.90
C LYS A 353 19.53 -31.34 28.37
N SER A 354 19.93 -32.34 29.13
CA SER A 354 19.41 -33.71 29.07
C SER A 354 17.95 -33.69 29.51
N HIS A 355 17.02 -33.96 28.60
CA HIS A 355 15.71 -34.48 28.96
C HIS A 355 15.57 -35.88 28.38
N GLU A 356 15.53 -36.85 29.30
CA GLU A 356 14.95 -38.16 29.06
C GLU A 356 13.43 -37.97 28.90
N ILE A 357 12.88 -38.43 27.77
CA ILE A 357 11.76 -39.37 27.63
C ILE A 357 11.81 -39.91 26.20
#